data_AF-A0A9E1RZ51-F1
#
_entry.id   AF-A0A9E1RZ51-F1
#
_cell.length_a   1.000
_cell.length_b   1.000
_cell.length_c   1.000
_cell.angle_alpha   90.00
_cell.angle_beta   90.00
_cell.angle_gamma   90.00
#
_symmetry.space_group_name_H-M   'P 1'
#
loop_
_entity.id
_entity.type
_entity.pdbx_description
1 polymer ?
#
loop_
_entity_poly.entity_id
_entity_poly.type
_entity_poly.pdbx_seq_one_letter_code
_entity_poly.pdbx_strand_id
1 'polypeptide(L)' 'MNARSPIKAETLKSVSAELAGQPISSEKAAAHAEIFENIMQMIETLRELPIKDVEPAVIFRPVERDGEDSA' A
#
# COMPACT_ATOMS: atom_id res chain seq x y z
N MET A 1 -14.69 -1.71 15.54
CA MET A 1 -13.83 -1.29 14.40
C MET A 1 -14.76 -0.82 13.30
N ASN A 2 -14.50 0.32 12.67
CA ASN A 2 -15.32 0.79 11.55
C ASN A 2 -14.97 -0.04 10.31
N ALA A 3 -15.98 -0.59 9.64
CA ALA A 3 -15.79 -1.32 8.40
C ALA A 3 -15.20 -0.37 7.34
N ARG A 4 -14.19 -0.83 6.60
CA ARG A 4 -13.61 -0.03 5.52
C ARG A 4 -14.63 0.19 4.41
N SER A 5 -14.49 1.29 3.69
CA SER A 5 -15.19 1.46 2.41
C SER A 5 -14.52 0.59 1.34
N PRO A 6 -15.28 -0.03 0.43
CA PRO A 6 -14.74 -0.77 -0.71
C PRO A 6 -13.85 0.11 -1.61
N ILE A 7 -12.83 -0.48 -2.23
CA ILE A 7 -12.03 0.18 -3.25
C ILE A 7 -12.85 0.26 -4.53
N LYS A 8 -12.89 1.45 -5.13
CA LYS A 8 -13.53 1.69 -6.42
C LYS A 8 -12.48 2.01 -7.49
N ALA A 9 -12.89 1.96 -8.76
CA ALA A 9 -12.03 2.35 -9.87
C ALA A 9 -11.51 3.79 -9.72
N GLU A 10 -12.33 4.71 -9.19
CA GLU A 10 -11.92 6.10 -8.94
C GLU A 10 -10.79 6.19 -7.90
N THR A 11 -10.80 5.32 -6.89
CA THR A 11 -9.73 5.22 -5.90
C THR A 11 -8.41 4.87 -6.58
N LEU A 12 -8.41 3.87 -7.47
CA LEU A 12 -7.21 3.45 -8.19
C LEU A 12 -6.68 4.55 -9.12
N LYS A 13 -7.56 5.28 -9.81
CA LYS A 13 -7.15 6.42 -10.65
C LYS A 13 -6.52 7.53 -9.83
N SER A 14 -7.10 7.86 -8.67
CA SER A 14 -6.61 8.93 -7.81
C SER A 14 -5.24 8.57 -7.23
N VAL A 15 -5.10 7.36 -6.70
CA VAL A 15 -3.84 6.86 -6.11
C VAL A 15 -2.73 6.74 -7.16
N SER A 16 -3.03 6.26 -8.38
CA SER A 16 -2.00 6.13 -9.42
C SER A 16 -1.49 7.49 -9.90
N ALA A 17 -2.38 8.49 -9.98
CA ALA A 17 -2.00 9.84 -10.35
C ALA A 17 -1.15 10.50 -9.25
N GLU A 18 -1.51 10.31 -7.99
CA GLU A 18 -0.84 10.94 -6.84
C GLU A 18 0.50 10.29 -6.50
N LEU A 19 0.55 8.96 -6.36
CA LEU A 19 1.73 8.27 -5.82
C LEU A 19 2.70 7.79 -6.90
N ALA A 20 2.18 7.36 -8.06
CA ALA A 20 3.01 6.83 -9.15
C ALA A 20 3.33 7.87 -10.22
N GLY A 21 2.71 9.05 -10.16
CA GLY A 21 2.82 10.07 -11.21
C GLY A 21 2.34 9.59 -12.60
N GLN A 22 1.67 8.43 -12.66
CA GLN A 22 1.30 7.76 -13.89
C GLN A 22 -0.21 7.51 -13.87
N PRO A 23 -1.01 8.43 -14.44
CA PRO A 23 -2.46 8.24 -14.50
C PRO A 23 -2.80 7.02 -15.35
N ILE A 24 -3.70 6.18 -14.84
CA ILE A 24 -4.21 5.01 -15.57
C ILE A 24 -5.55 5.31 -16.23
N SER A 25 -5.83 4.62 -17.34
CA SER A 25 -7.13 4.72 -18.02
C SER A 25 -8.27 4.21 -17.12
N SER A 26 -9.49 4.69 -17.37
CA SER A 26 -10.69 4.22 -16.65
C SER A 26 -10.91 2.72 -16.83
N GLU A 27 -10.63 2.20 -18.04
CA GLU A 27 -10.74 0.77 -18.35
C GLU A 27 -9.75 -0.05 -17.51
N LYS A 28 -8.48 0.39 -17.43
CA LYS A 28 -7.48 -0.28 -16.62
C LYS A 28 -7.84 -0.23 -15.14
N ALA A 29 -8.34 0.90 -14.65
CA ALA A 29 -8.79 1.03 -13.27
C ALA A 29 -9.98 0.09 -12.95
N ALA A 30 -10.96 0.01 -13.84
CA ALA A 30 -12.11 -0.88 -13.67
C ALA A 30 -11.69 -2.36 -13.67
N ALA A 31 -10.81 -2.75 -14.60
CA ALA A 31 -10.31 -4.12 -14.70
C ALA A 31 -9.54 -4.59 -13.45
N HIS A 32 -8.93 -3.67 -12.70
CA HIS A 32 -8.12 -4.02 -11.53
C HIS A 32 -8.85 -3.76 -10.21
N ALA A 33 -9.99 -3.05 -10.20
CA ALA A 33 -10.71 -2.69 -8.97
C ALA A 33 -11.05 -3.91 -8.10
N GLU A 34 -11.55 -4.98 -8.72
CA GLU A 34 -11.90 -6.22 -8.02
C GLU A 34 -10.67 -6.94 -7.45
N ILE A 35 -9.56 -6.97 -8.20
CA ILE A 35 -8.31 -7.59 -7.75
C ILE A 35 -7.79 -6.89 -6.48
N PHE A 36 -7.75 -5.55 -6.51
CA PHE A 36 -7.31 -4.77 -5.35
C PHE A 36 -8.27 -4.89 -4.17
N GLU A 37 -9.58 -4.96 -4.42
CA GLU A 37 -10.59 -5.18 -3.38
C GLU A 37 -10.36 -6.51 -2.66
N ASN A 38 -10.10 -7.59 -3.40
CA ASN A 38 -9.81 -8.91 -2.83
C ASN A 38 -8.54 -8.90 -1.96
N ILE A 39 -7.47 -8.24 -2.43
CA ILE A 39 -6.24 -8.09 -1.64
C ILE A 39 -6.52 -7.33 -0.35
N MET A 40 -7.29 -6.25 -0.41
CA MET A 40 -7.60 -5.43 0.75
C MET A 40 -8.52 -6.12 1.75
N GLN A 41 -9.41 -7.01 1.30
CA GLN A 41 -10.18 -7.88 2.21
C GLN A 41 -9.26 -8.85 2.96
N MET A 42 -8.26 -9.42 2.27
CA MET A 42 -7.26 -10.26 2.93
C MET A 42 -6.40 -9.45 3.92
N ILE A 43 -6.10 -8.18 3.65
CA ILE A 43 -5.39 -7.31 4.60
C ILE A 43 -6.28 -6.97 5.82
N GLU A 44 -7.59 -6.84 5.63
CA GLU A 44 -8.50 -6.54 6.73
C GLU A 44 -8.48 -7.67 7.79
N THR A 45 -8.36 -8.93 7.39
CA THR A 45 -8.21 -10.04 8.36
C THR A 45 -6.94 -9.93 9.19
N LEU A 46 -5.86 -9.34 8.64
CA LEU A 46 -4.63 -9.08 9.40
C LEU A 46 -4.81 -7.97 10.45
N ARG A 47 -5.74 -7.03 10.26
CA ARG A 47 -6.03 -5.97 11.24
C ARG A 47 -6.77 -6.48 12.47
N GLU A 48 -7.42 -7.63 12.36
CA GLU A 48 -8.11 -8.29 13.47
C GLU A 48 -7.13 -9.00 14.42
N LEU A 49 -5.87 -9.17 14.00
CA LEU A 49 -4.85 -9.79 14.84
C LEU A 49 -4.62 -8.98 16.12
N PRO A 50 -4.43 -9.63 17.29
CA PRO A 50 -4.22 -8.96 18.57
C PRO A 50 -2.77 -8.47 18.71
N ILE A 51 -2.30 -7.68 17.75
CA ILE A 51 -0.91 -7.19 17.66
C ILE A 51 -0.78 -5.69 17.95
N LYS A 52 -1.84 -5.06 18.49
CA LYS A 52 -1.85 -3.62 18.78
C LYS A 52 -0.78 -3.18 19.76
N ASP A 53 -0.44 -4.05 20.71
CA ASP A 53 0.54 -3.79 21.77
C ASP A 53 1.91 -4.41 21.44
N VAL A 54 2.08 -4.96 20.23
CA VAL A 54 3.35 -5.53 19.76
C VAL A 54 4.12 -4.45 19.01
N GLU A 55 5.33 -4.13 19.47
CA GLU A 55 6.21 -3.22 18.76
C GLU A 55 6.57 -3.79 17.37
N PRO A 56 6.51 -2.97 16.30
CA PRO A 56 6.92 -3.41 14.97
C PRO A 56 8.38 -3.88 14.98
N ALA A 57 8.67 -4.97 14.27
CA ALA A 57 10.04 -5.45 14.14
C ALA A 57 10.93 -4.37 13.50
N VAL A 58 12.03 -4.02 14.18
CA VAL A 58 13.03 -3.09 13.65
C VAL A 58 13.80 -3.81 12.54
N ILE A 59 13.43 -3.52 11.28
CA ILE A 59 14.19 -4.01 10.13
C ILE A 59 15.37 -3.07 9.91
N PHE A 60 16.56 -3.48 10.34
CA PHE A 60 17.79 -2.79 9.98
C PHE A 60 18.01 -2.90 8.47
N ARG A 61 17.82 -1.79 7.74
CA ARG A 61 18.24 -1.67 6.34
C ARG A 61 19.50 -0.80 6.30
N PRO A 62 20.70 -1.40 6.23
CA PRO A 62 21.90 -0.61 6.01
C PRO A 62 21.75 0.10 4.67
N VAL A 63 21.84 1.43 4.71
CA VAL A 63 21.92 2.25 3.51
C VAL A 63 23.40 2.46 3.28
N GLU A 64 23.94 1.90 2.20
CA GLU A 64 25.29 2.25 1.76
C GLU A 64 25.26 3.74 1.39
N ARG A 65 25.94 4.58 2.17
CA ARG A 65 26.26 5.94 1.74
C ARG A 65 27.51 5.82 0.88
N ASP A 66 27.35 5.99 -0.43
CA ASP A 66 28.48 6.24 -1.30
C ASP A 66 29.13 7.57 -0.89
N GLY A 67 30.27 7.47 -0.22
CA GLY A 67 31.20 8.58 0.02
C GLY A 67 31.15 9.16 1.42
N GLU A 68 32.04 8.66 2.29
CA GLU A 68 32.83 9.47 3.24
C GLU A 68 33.81 8.52 3.97
N ASP A 69 34.74 7.93 3.22
CA ASP A 69 35.99 7.37 3.78
C ASP A 69 37.08 7.47 2.70
N SER A 70 37.39 8.72 2.37
CA SER A 70 38.55 9.09 1.55
C SER A 70 39.03 10.47 2.02
N ALA A 71 39.57 10.53 3.23
CA ALA A 71 40.40 11.62 3.72
C ALA A 71 41.39 11.11 4.78
#